data_AF-A0A3S3RFZ0-F1
#
_entry.id   AF-A0A3S3RFZ0-F1
#
_cell.length_a   1.000
_cell.length_b   1.000
_cell.length_c   1.000
_cell.angle_alpha   90.00
_cell.angle_beta   90.00
_cell.angle_gamma   90.00
#
_symmetry.space_group_name_H-M   'P 1'
#
loop_
_entity.id
_entity.type
_entity.pdbx_description
1 polymer ?
#
loop_
_entity_poly.entity_id
_entity_poly.type
_entity_poly.pdbx_seq_one_letter_code
_entity_poly.pdbx_strand_id
1 'polypeptide(L)'
;AWVRDTVSTGGSFEAWQRGTMAFLFPKGRYRHKWYQTGADSGAFCGIGIHGQWLYVNPKAEVVIAKMSSQPEPVDDRLDVELVAFFEALSRMV
;
A
#
# COMPACT_ATOMS: atom_id res chain seq x y z
N ALA A 1 16.70 -12.29 2.93
CA ALA A 1 15.87 -12.28 1.69
C ALA A 1 15.24 -10.91 1.54
N TRP A 2 15.02 -10.45 0.31
CA TRP A 2 14.58 -9.08 0.02
C TRP A 2 13.25 -8.69 0.68
N VAL A 3 12.28 -9.62 0.78
CA VAL A 3 10.96 -9.38 1.42
C VAL A 3 11.10 -8.95 2.87
N ARG A 4 11.92 -9.71 3.65
CA ARG A 4 12.15 -9.42 5.06
C ARG A 4 12.68 -8.01 5.26
N ASP A 5 13.67 -7.63 4.45
CA ASP A 5 14.28 -6.30 4.52
C ASP A 5 13.32 -5.18 4.08
N THR A 6 12.44 -5.44 3.10
CA THR A 6 11.36 -4.52 2.76
C THR A 6 10.47 -4.24 3.98
N VAL A 7 10.06 -5.26 4.73
CA VAL A 7 9.11 -5.07 5.84
C VAL A 7 9.75 -4.66 7.17
N SER A 8 10.98 -5.12 7.48
CA SER A 8 11.62 -4.84 8.78
C SER A 8 12.41 -3.54 8.78
N THR A 9 13.17 -3.28 7.72
CA THR A 9 14.01 -2.07 7.60
C THR A 9 13.21 -0.95 6.92
N GLY A 10 12.52 -1.30 5.83
CA GLY A 10 11.73 -0.36 5.05
C GLY A 10 12.52 0.72 4.32
N GLY A 11 11.79 1.54 3.57
CA GLY A 11 12.33 2.72 2.88
C GLY A 11 12.59 3.90 3.83
N SER A 12 13.20 4.95 3.30
CA SER A 12 13.36 6.21 4.04
C SER A 12 12.02 6.95 4.15
N PHE A 13 11.61 7.25 5.39
CA PHE A 13 10.42 8.06 5.66
C PHE A 13 10.59 9.49 5.14
N GLU A 14 11.76 10.11 5.36
CA GLU A 14 12.03 11.46 4.90
C GLU A 14 11.99 11.58 3.37
N ALA A 15 12.54 10.58 2.66
CA ALA A 15 12.47 10.55 1.21
C ALA A 15 11.02 10.42 0.71
N TRP A 16 10.22 9.61 1.40
CA TRP A 16 8.79 9.47 1.09
C TRP A 16 8.01 10.77 1.32
N GLN A 17 8.26 11.47 2.43
CA GLN A 17 7.59 12.75 2.74
C GLN A 17 7.87 13.86 1.73
N ARG A 18 8.99 13.80 1.00
CA ARG A 18 9.30 14.73 -0.11
C ARG A 18 8.65 14.33 -1.44
N GLY A 19 8.02 13.16 -1.50
CA GLY A 19 7.37 12.63 -2.69
C GLY A 19 5.91 13.11 -2.85
N THR A 20 5.31 12.75 -3.98
CA THR A 20 3.94 13.16 -4.33
C THR A 20 2.84 12.26 -3.75
N MET A 21 3.19 11.12 -3.15
CA MET A 21 2.23 10.12 -2.63
C MET A 21 2.05 10.17 -1.11
N ALA A 22 2.55 11.22 -0.45
CA ALA A 22 2.38 11.40 0.99
C ALA A 22 0.90 11.53 1.40
N PHE A 23 0.04 12.04 0.52
CA PHE A 23 -1.41 12.10 0.76
C PHE A 23 -2.04 10.71 0.89
N LEU A 24 -1.57 9.74 0.09
CA LEU A 24 -2.10 8.36 0.09
C LEU A 24 -1.58 7.58 1.30
N PHE A 25 -0.29 7.72 1.63
CA PHE A 25 0.32 7.10 2.80
C PHE A 25 1.08 8.15 3.64
N PRO A 26 0.43 8.81 4.62
CA PRO A 26 1.07 9.85 5.43
C PRO A 26 2.27 9.37 6.24
N LYS A 27 2.29 8.09 6.61
CA LYS A 27 3.42 7.43 7.30
C LYS A 27 4.22 6.52 6.37
N GLY A 28 4.04 6.70 5.06
CA GLY A 28 4.51 5.76 4.06
C GLY A 28 6.01 5.73 3.88
N ARG A 29 6.45 4.67 3.21
CA ARG A 29 7.83 4.43 2.78
C ARG A 29 7.80 3.68 1.45
N TYR A 30 8.94 3.61 0.76
CA TYR A 30 9.07 2.82 -0.47
C TYR A 30 10.39 2.08 -0.51
N ARG A 31 10.37 0.77 -0.77
CA ARG A 31 11.56 -0.08 -0.87
C ARG A 31 11.31 -1.27 -1.79
N HIS A 32 12.31 -1.63 -2.60
CA HIS A 32 12.24 -2.78 -3.52
C HIS A 32 11.00 -2.82 -4.43
N LYS A 33 10.52 -1.64 -4.87
CA LYS A 33 9.32 -1.48 -5.71
C LYS A 33 7.98 -1.73 -5.01
N TRP A 34 7.97 -1.74 -3.67
CA TRP A 34 6.76 -1.86 -2.87
C TRP A 34 6.48 -0.58 -2.08
N TYR A 35 5.22 -0.16 -2.11
CA TYR A 35 4.69 0.89 -1.26
C TYR A 35 4.42 0.32 0.13
N GLN A 36 4.91 1.00 1.16
CA GLN A 36 4.65 0.64 2.55
C GLN A 36 3.70 1.67 3.11
N THR A 37 2.57 1.23 3.66
CA THR A 37 1.48 2.16 4.06
C THR A 37 1.84 2.94 5.33
N GLY A 38 2.70 2.36 6.18
CA GLY A 38 3.00 2.88 7.50
C GLY A 38 1.89 2.64 8.54
N ALA A 39 0.92 1.78 8.21
CA ALA A 39 -0.12 1.33 9.13
C ALA A 39 0.45 0.35 10.17
N ASP A 40 -0.18 0.30 11.35
CA ASP A 40 0.21 -0.61 12.45
C ASP A 40 0.02 -2.10 12.10
N SER A 41 -0.73 -2.39 11.03
CA SER A 41 -0.85 -3.70 10.40
C SER A 41 0.47 -4.17 9.76
N GLY A 42 1.40 -3.25 9.51
CA GLY A 42 2.60 -3.51 8.72
C GLY A 42 2.30 -3.64 7.22
N ALA A 43 1.14 -3.18 6.77
CA ALA A 43 0.71 -3.41 5.40
C ALA A 43 1.61 -2.74 4.35
N PHE A 44 1.73 -3.41 3.22
CA PHE A 44 2.46 -2.94 2.05
C PHE A 44 1.76 -3.42 0.77
N CYS A 45 1.98 -2.73 -0.33
CA CYS A 45 1.26 -3.00 -1.57
C CYS A 45 2.04 -2.66 -2.84
N GLY A 46 1.64 -3.32 -3.93
CA GLY A 46 1.89 -2.89 -5.30
C GLY A 46 0.65 -2.19 -5.83
N ILE A 47 0.86 -1.06 -6.51
CA ILE A 47 -0.20 -0.23 -7.11
C ILE A 47 0.10 -0.10 -8.59
N GLY A 48 -0.92 -0.32 -9.42
CA GLY A 48 -0.87 -0.09 -10.86
C GLY A 48 -2.03 0.78 -11.31
N ILE A 49 -1.79 1.55 -12.38
CA ILE A 49 -2.81 2.42 -12.99
C ILE A 49 -4.06 1.62 -13.42
N HIS A 50 -5.17 2.31 -13.60
CA HIS A 50 -6.48 1.72 -13.87
C HIS A 50 -7.00 0.81 -12.74
N GLY A 51 -6.51 1.03 -11.51
CA GLY A 51 -7.04 0.42 -10.29
C GLY A 51 -6.52 -0.99 -9.98
N GLN A 52 -5.27 -1.31 -10.34
CA GLN A 52 -4.66 -2.59 -9.95
C GLN A 52 -4.05 -2.50 -8.55
N TRP A 53 -4.34 -3.49 -7.70
CA TRP A 53 -3.76 -3.57 -6.37
C TRP A 53 -3.34 -5.00 -6.02
N LEU A 54 -2.15 -5.10 -5.44
CA LEU A 54 -1.71 -6.27 -4.68
C LEU A 54 -1.36 -5.80 -3.28
N TYR A 55 -2.26 -6.01 -2.33
CA TYR A 55 -2.16 -5.54 -0.96
C TYR A 55 -1.86 -6.71 -0.02
N VAL A 56 -0.92 -6.53 0.90
CA VAL A 56 -0.50 -7.54 1.87
C VAL A 56 -0.56 -6.97 3.27
N ASN A 57 -1.34 -7.61 4.15
CA ASN A 57 -1.37 -7.35 5.58
C ASN A 57 -0.71 -8.53 6.31
N PRO A 58 0.55 -8.40 6.75
CA PRO A 58 1.28 -9.50 7.37
C PRO A 58 0.74 -9.85 8.77
N LYS A 59 0.14 -8.88 9.48
CA LYS A 59 -0.39 -9.11 10.84
C LYS A 59 -1.66 -9.95 10.85
N ALA A 60 -2.52 -9.74 9.85
CA ALA A 60 -3.74 -10.52 9.66
C ALA A 60 -3.53 -11.77 8.78
N GLU A 61 -2.33 -11.97 8.24
CA GLU A 61 -2.03 -13.03 7.26
C GLU A 61 -2.93 -12.97 6.01
N VAL A 62 -3.25 -11.76 5.55
CA VAL A 62 -4.16 -11.50 4.42
C VAL A 62 -3.41 -10.96 3.21
N VAL A 63 -3.75 -11.48 2.04
CA VAL A 63 -3.38 -10.91 0.73
C VAL A 63 -4.65 -10.61 -0.06
N ILE A 64 -4.75 -9.41 -0.62
CA ILE A 64 -5.85 -8.98 -1.48
C ILE A 64 -5.29 -8.66 -2.86
N ALA A 65 -5.80 -9.34 -3.88
CA ALA A 65 -5.54 -9.01 -5.29
C ALA A 65 -6.80 -8.38 -5.89
N LYS A 66 -6.70 -7.13 -6.34
CA LYS A 66 -7.77 -6.41 -7.05
C LYS A 66 -7.31 -6.14 -8.48
N MET A 67 -7.98 -6.76 -9.43
CA MET A 67 -7.86 -6.42 -10.85
C MET A 67 -8.98 -5.46 -11.23
N SER A 68 -8.68 -4.49 -12.09
CA SER A 68 -9.65 -3.50 -12.53
C SER A 68 -9.33 -2.95 -13.91
N SER A 69 -10.21 -2.12 -14.43
CA SER A 69 -10.07 -1.41 -15.71
C SER A 69 -10.75 -0.06 -15.58
N GLN A 70 -10.38 0.69 -14.53
CA GLN A 70 -10.96 2.01 -14.26
C GLN A 70 -10.73 2.94 -15.47
N PRO A 71 -11.70 3.81 -15.80
CA PRO A 71 -11.58 4.70 -16.96
C PRO A 71 -10.37 5.63 -16.84
N GLU A 72 -10.17 6.22 -15.67
CA GLU A 72 -9.00 7.03 -15.38
C GLU A 72 -7.80 6.17 -14.98
N PRO A 73 -6.57 6.54 -15.39
CA PRO A 73 -5.37 5.82 -14.97
C PRO A 73 -5.11 5.96 -13.47
N VAL A 74 -5.49 7.09 -12.85
CA VAL A 74 -5.33 7.37 -11.43
C VAL A 74 -6.58 8.07 -10.90
N ASP A 75 -7.12 7.60 -9.79
CA ASP A 75 -8.22 8.23 -9.05
C ASP A 75 -7.84 8.29 -7.56
N ASP A 76 -7.20 9.39 -7.16
CA ASP A 76 -6.65 9.57 -5.81
C ASP A 76 -7.69 9.38 -4.70
N ARG A 77 -8.93 9.82 -4.94
CA ARG A 77 -10.02 9.68 -3.96
C ARG A 77 -10.38 8.21 -3.77
N LEU A 78 -10.56 7.49 -4.87
CA LEU A 78 -10.88 6.07 -4.82
C LEU A 78 -9.71 5.25 -4.24
N ASP A 79 -8.46 5.64 -4.52
CA ASP A 79 -7.29 4.96 -3.97
C ASP A 79 -7.23 5.07 -2.44
N VAL A 80 -7.54 6.24 -1.87
CA VAL A 80 -7.68 6.43 -0.41
C VAL A 80 -8.80 5.56 0.16
N GLU A 81 -9.96 5.51 -0.50
CA GLU A 81 -11.10 4.67 -0.10
C GLU A 81 -10.75 3.17 -0.15
N LEU A 82 -10.01 2.73 -1.17
CA LEU A 82 -9.57 1.35 -1.33
C LEU A 82 -8.59 0.92 -0.23
N VAL A 83 -7.63 1.78 0.14
CA VAL A 83 -6.71 1.49 1.25
C VAL A 83 -7.49 1.31 2.56
N ALA A 84 -8.44 2.19 2.85
CA ALA A 84 -9.29 2.06 4.03
C ALA A 84 -10.14 0.79 4.01
N PHE A 85 -10.69 0.45 2.83
CA PHE A 85 -11.46 -0.77 2.61
C PHE A 85 -10.61 -2.03 2.82
N PHE A 86 -9.39 -2.11 2.28
CA PHE A 86 -8.50 -3.26 2.46
C PHE A 86 -8.10 -3.47 3.92
N GLU A 87 -7.79 -2.38 4.64
CA GLU A 87 -7.53 -2.43 6.07
C GLU A 87 -8.76 -2.92 6.86
N ALA A 88 -9.97 -2.46 6.50
CA ALA A 88 -11.20 -2.91 7.14
C ALA A 88 -11.47 -4.40 6.87
N LEU A 89 -11.37 -4.84 5.62
CA LEU A 89 -11.57 -6.24 5.23
C LEU A 89 -10.57 -7.16 5.93
N SER A 90 -9.32 -6.74 6.07
CA SER A 90 -8.28 -7.53 6.76
C SER A 90 -8.56 -7.73 8.25
N ARG A 91 -9.44 -6.93 8.88
CA ARG A 91 -9.84 -7.10 10.28
C ARG A 91 -11.05 -8.02 10.47
N MET A 92 -11.71 -8.42 9.37
CA MET A 92 -12.91 -9.26 9.42
C MET A 92 -12.60 -10.77 9.36
N VAL A 93 -11.34 -11.11 9.09
CA VAL A 93 -10.82 -12.48 9.03
C VAL A 93 -9.84 -12.68 10.17
#